data_AF-A0A2A2ZBL1-F1
#
_entry.id   AF-A0A2A2ZBL1-F1
#
_cell.length_a   1.000
_cell.length_b   1.000
_cell.length_c   1.000
_cell.angle_alpha   90.00
_cell.angle_beta   90.00
_cell.angle_gamma   90.00
#
_symmetry.space_group_name_H-M   'P 1'
#
loop_
_entity.id
_entity.type
_entity.pdbx_description
1 polymer ?
#
loop_
_entity_poly.entity_id
_entity_poly.type
_entity_poly.pdbx_seq_one_letter_code
_entity_poly.pdbx_strand_id
1 'polypeptide(L)'
;MHDLPPRWDGLPVQWGAWSSTAEVFMCPPRRVRSESCDRCGSTDARMINVGRVWTDPDTAPPAIGRARLRRGRHPVGVLSVFRCPGCGHDSVLDSNGQLWDLDETDYTDDGSCNVNTCGAGDSGKARGGRGHGR
;
A
#
# COMPACT_ATOMS: atom_id res chain seq x y z
N MET A 1 -16.05 -7.69 -3.56
CA MET A 1 -15.41 -6.57 -2.84
C MET A 1 -14.29 -7.17 -2.00
N HIS A 2 -13.06 -6.72 -2.24
CA HIS A 2 -11.88 -7.24 -1.54
C HIS A 2 -11.67 -6.50 -0.22
N ASP A 3 -11.02 -7.15 0.76
CA ASP A 3 -10.66 -6.49 2.04
C ASP A 3 -9.54 -5.46 1.86
N LEU A 4 -8.65 -5.68 0.89
CA LEU A 4 -7.56 -4.80 0.50
C LEU A 4 -7.38 -4.84 -1.02
N PRO A 5 -6.81 -3.80 -1.65
CA PRO A 5 -6.62 -3.75 -3.10
C PRO A 5 -5.87 -4.97 -3.62
N PRO A 6 -6.45 -5.80 -4.49
CA PRO A 6 -5.79 -7.02 -5.00
C PRO A 6 -4.64 -6.69 -5.97
N ARG A 7 -4.59 -5.45 -6.47
CA ARG A 7 -3.57 -4.92 -7.36
C ARG A 7 -3.07 -3.55 -6.90
N TRP A 8 -1.83 -3.25 -7.27
CA TRP A 8 -1.15 -1.98 -7.04
C TRP A 8 -0.39 -1.59 -8.31
N ASP A 9 -0.71 -0.46 -8.91
CA ASP A 9 -0.18 -0.02 -10.21
C ASP A 9 -0.30 -1.09 -11.29
N GLY A 10 -1.45 -1.77 -11.30
CA GLY A 10 -1.73 -2.87 -12.21
C GLY A 10 -0.97 -4.17 -11.91
N LEU A 11 -0.17 -4.26 -10.84
CA LEU A 11 0.55 -5.46 -10.44
C LEU A 11 -0.15 -6.20 -9.29
N PRO A 12 -0.19 -7.54 -9.28
CA PRO A 12 -0.84 -8.30 -8.22
C PRO A 12 -0.15 -8.12 -6.86
N VAL A 13 -0.97 -7.89 -5.83
CA VAL A 13 -0.52 -7.80 -4.44
C VAL A 13 -0.93 -9.04 -3.67
N GLN A 14 0.02 -9.58 -2.91
CA GLN A 14 -0.26 -10.60 -1.92
C GLN A 14 -0.18 -10.00 -0.52
N TRP A 15 -1.33 -9.84 0.12
CA TRP A 15 -1.44 -9.37 1.49
C TRP A 15 -1.18 -10.49 2.51
N GLY A 16 -0.67 -10.09 3.67
CA GLY A 16 -0.54 -10.95 4.85
C GLY A 16 -1.81 -10.89 5.71
N ALA A 17 -1.60 -11.08 7.02
CA ALA A 17 -2.66 -10.93 8.02
C ALA A 17 -2.55 -9.55 8.70
N TRP A 18 -3.70 -9.02 9.12
CA TRP A 18 -3.75 -7.85 9.98
C TRP A 18 -3.13 -8.13 11.35
N SER A 19 -2.33 -7.19 11.86
CA SER A 19 -1.74 -7.21 13.18
C SER A 19 -1.91 -5.86 13.87
N SER A 20 -2.16 -5.87 15.18
CA SER A 20 -2.16 -4.67 16.03
C SER A 20 -0.76 -4.31 16.53
N THR A 21 0.22 -5.19 16.33
CA THR A 21 1.59 -4.99 16.80
C THR A 21 2.39 -4.33 15.69
N ALA A 22 2.96 -3.16 15.98
CA ALA A 22 3.91 -2.45 15.14
C ALA A 22 5.27 -3.19 15.03
N GLU A 23 5.26 -4.48 14.71
CA GLU A 23 6.47 -5.27 14.45
C GLU A 23 7.15 -4.89 13.12
N VAL A 24 6.61 -3.91 12.40
CA VAL A 24 7.29 -3.28 11.29
C VAL A 24 8.37 -2.34 11.86
N PHE A 25 9.58 -2.87 11.95
CA PHE A 25 10.81 -2.13 12.23
C PHE A 25 11.14 -1.13 11.09
N MET A 26 10.34 -0.08 10.96
CA MET A 26 10.75 1.13 10.24
C MET A 26 11.50 2.02 11.25
N CYS A 27 12.83 2.03 11.17
CA CYS A 27 13.73 2.81 12.04
C CYS A 27 14.29 4.01 11.23
N PRO A 28 14.39 5.25 11.78
CA PRO A 28 14.45 5.60 13.19
C PRO A 28 13.15 6.13 13.80
N PRO A 29 13.03 6.13 15.15
CA PRO A 29 11.83 6.49 15.86
C PRO A 29 11.71 8.01 15.91
N ARG A 30 11.20 8.61 14.84
CA ARG A 30 10.40 9.80 15.06
C ARG A 30 9.16 9.28 15.76
N ARG A 31 8.88 9.79 16.96
CA ARG A 31 7.62 9.56 17.65
C ARG A 31 6.53 9.94 16.65
N VAL A 32 6.05 8.98 15.87
CA VAL A 32 4.79 9.11 15.16
C VAL A 32 3.84 9.14 16.33
N ARG A 33 3.58 10.36 16.82
CA ARG A 33 2.44 10.63 17.68
C ARG A 33 1.31 9.85 17.04
N SER A 34 0.55 9.12 17.84
CA SER A 34 -0.69 8.53 17.39
C SER A 34 -1.55 9.69 16.86
N GLU A 35 -1.33 10.07 15.61
CA GLU A 35 -2.05 11.13 14.95
C GLU A 35 -3.42 10.52 14.74
N SER A 36 -4.35 11.07 15.52
CA SER A 36 -5.77 10.79 15.43
C SER A 36 -6.15 10.60 13.97
N CYS A 37 -6.91 9.55 13.65
CA CYS A 37 -7.32 9.29 12.29
C CYS A 37 -7.86 10.57 11.63
N ASP A 38 -7.31 10.98 10.48
CA ASP A 38 -7.71 12.22 9.81
C ASP A 38 -9.18 12.22 9.35
N ARG A 39 -9.83 11.04 9.33
CA ARG A 39 -11.23 10.88 8.95
C ARG A 39 -12.20 10.96 10.13
N CYS A 40 -11.87 10.32 11.26
CA CYS A 40 -12.80 10.17 12.39
C CYS A 40 -12.26 10.65 13.74
N GLY A 41 -10.98 11.02 13.83
CA GLY A 41 -10.35 11.48 15.05
C GLY A 41 -9.96 10.38 16.05
N SER A 42 -10.21 9.09 15.76
CA SER A 42 -9.83 7.99 16.67
C SER A 42 -8.33 8.00 16.95
N THR A 43 -7.97 7.80 18.21
CA THR A 43 -6.58 7.70 18.69
C THR A 43 -6.15 6.25 18.97
N ASP A 44 -7.02 5.29 18.64
CA ASP A 44 -6.74 3.87 18.81
C ASP A 44 -5.56 3.44 17.93
N ALA A 45 -4.84 2.43 18.40
CA ALA A 45 -3.73 1.87 17.63
C ALA A 45 -4.22 1.35 16.28
N ARG A 46 -3.60 1.82 15.20
CA ARG A 46 -3.91 1.37 13.83
C ARG A 46 -3.53 -0.09 13.67
N MET A 47 -4.34 -0.86 12.95
CA MET A 47 -3.97 -2.19 12.50
C MET A 47 -3.07 -2.09 11.28
N ILE A 48 -2.14 -3.02 11.13
CA ILE A 48 -1.13 -3.03 10.06
C ILE A 48 -1.22 -4.35 9.30
N ASN A 49 -1.11 -4.31 7.97
CA ASN A 49 -0.90 -5.47 7.12
C ASN A 49 0.21 -5.18 6.10
N VAL A 50 0.94 -6.21 5.67
CA VAL A 50 2.06 -6.08 4.73
C VAL A 50 1.71 -6.80 3.44
N GLY A 51 1.82 -6.06 2.32
CA GLY A 51 1.58 -6.55 0.97
C GLY A 51 2.89 -6.75 0.22
N ARG A 52 3.00 -7.82 -0.55
CA ARG A 52 4.10 -8.01 -1.52
C ARG A 52 3.56 -7.81 -2.93
N VAL A 53 4.13 -6.87 -3.66
CA VAL A 53 3.81 -6.63 -5.07
C VAL A 53 4.65 -7.56 -5.93
N TRP A 54 4.01 -8.31 -6.81
CA TRP A 54 4.67 -9.29 -7.68
C TRP A 54 4.63 -8.83 -9.14
N THR A 55 5.69 -9.14 -9.90
CA THR A 55 5.63 -9.06 -11.36
C THR A 55 4.55 -9.99 -11.91
N ASP A 56 3.91 -9.56 -12.99
CA ASP A 56 3.18 -10.48 -13.85
C ASP A 56 4.19 -11.35 -14.63
N PRO A 57 4.13 -12.70 -14.53
CA PRO A 57 4.98 -13.59 -15.31
C PRO A 57 4.97 -13.29 -16.81
N ASP A 58 3.82 -12.86 -17.34
CA ASP A 58 3.58 -12.71 -18.78
C ASP A 58 4.17 -11.40 -19.32
N THR A 59 4.50 -10.43 -18.45
CA THR A 59 5.05 -9.12 -18.84
C THR A 59 6.41 -8.80 -18.19
N ALA A 60 6.98 -9.73 -17.42
CA ALA A 60 8.25 -9.52 -16.73
C ALA A 60 9.42 -9.27 -17.73
N PRO A 61 10.20 -8.18 -17.57
CA PRO A 61 11.35 -7.89 -18.42
C PRO A 61 12.40 -9.01 -18.37
N PRO A 62 13.07 -9.35 -19.49
CA PRO A 62 14.08 -10.41 -19.55
C PRO A 62 15.25 -10.23 -18.57
N ALA A 63 15.55 -8.98 -18.17
CA ALA A 63 16.58 -8.66 -17.19
C ALA A 63 16.31 -9.24 -15.79
N ILE A 64 15.03 -9.46 -15.43
CA ILE A 64 14.65 -10.12 -14.18
C ILE A 64 14.80 -11.64 -14.29
N GLY A 65 14.82 -12.20 -15.50
CA GLY A 65 14.99 -13.64 -15.77
C GLY A 65 16.31 -14.27 -15.29
N ARG A 66 17.28 -13.47 -14.82
CA ARG A 66 18.49 -13.98 -14.14
C ARG A 66 18.33 -14.14 -12.63
N ALA A 67 17.35 -13.48 -12.02
CA ALA A 67 17.00 -13.74 -10.62
C ALA A 67 16.20 -15.04 -10.54
N ARG A 68 16.38 -15.84 -9.48
CA ARG A 68 15.53 -17.04 -9.28
C ARG A 68 14.08 -16.61 -9.05
N LEU A 69 13.25 -16.73 -10.10
CA LEU A 69 11.80 -16.58 -10.04
C LEU A 69 11.24 -17.52 -8.97
N ARG A 70 10.59 -17.00 -7.92
CA ARG A 70 9.84 -17.85 -7.00
C ARG A 70 8.51 -18.18 -7.67
N ARG A 71 8.34 -19.44 -8.11
CA ARG A 71 7.13 -19.90 -8.84
C ARG A 71 6.77 -19.04 -10.07
N GLY A 72 7.77 -18.57 -10.81
CA GLY A 72 7.54 -17.75 -12.01
C GLY A 72 7.23 -16.27 -11.77
N ARG A 73 7.40 -15.75 -10.54
CA ARG A 73 7.21 -14.33 -10.21
C ARG A 73 8.38 -13.76 -9.42
N HIS A 74 8.56 -12.44 -9.49
CA HIS A 74 9.52 -11.68 -8.68
C HIS A 74 8.81 -10.64 -7.82
N PRO A 75 9.17 -10.51 -6.53
CA PRO A 75 8.69 -9.41 -5.73
C PRO A 75 9.38 -8.11 -6.20
N VAL A 76 8.60 -7.09 -6.50
CA VAL A 76 9.10 -5.77 -6.96
C VAL A 76 8.91 -4.68 -5.92
N GLY A 77 8.09 -4.92 -4.91
CA GLY A 77 7.84 -3.95 -3.85
C GLY A 77 7.19 -4.58 -2.63
N VAL A 78 7.27 -3.85 -1.52
CA VAL A 78 6.55 -4.14 -0.28
C VAL A 78 5.71 -2.93 0.06
N LEU A 79 4.44 -3.16 0.39
CA LEU A 79 3.49 -2.16 0.84
C LEU A 79 3.20 -2.38 2.33
N SER A 80 3.01 -1.31 3.07
CA SER A 80 2.45 -1.35 4.43
C SER A 80 1.11 -0.66 4.43
N VAL A 81 0.03 -1.37 4.74
CA VAL A 81 -1.30 -0.78 4.88
C VAL A 81 -1.65 -0.59 6.35
N PHE A 82 -2.31 0.51 6.65
CA PHE A 82 -2.76 0.90 7.98
C PHE A 82 -4.27 1.09 7.98
N ARG A 83 -4.97 0.39 8.87
CA ARG A 83 -6.41 0.51 9.07
C ARG A 83 -6.72 1.21 10.38
N CYS A 84 -7.59 2.22 10.30
CA CYS A 84 -8.18 2.83 11.48
C CYS A 84 -9.24 1.88 12.08
N PRO A 85 -9.12 1.42 13.33
CA PRO A 85 -10.15 0.55 13.92
C PRO A 85 -11.46 1.31 14.20
N GLY A 86 -11.41 2.64 14.34
CA GLY A 86 -12.59 3.45 14.63
C GLY A 86 -13.53 3.66 13.43
N CYS A 87 -12.99 3.79 12.20
CA CYS A 87 -13.81 4.03 11.01
C CYS A 87 -13.54 3.06 9.84
N GLY A 88 -12.60 2.13 9.99
CA GLY A 88 -12.22 1.18 8.93
C GLY A 88 -11.44 1.80 7.77
N HIS A 89 -11.09 3.09 7.82
CA HIS A 89 -10.36 3.74 6.74
C HIS A 89 -8.91 3.25 6.63
N ASP A 90 -8.50 2.97 5.40
CA ASP A 90 -7.20 2.43 5.07
C ASP A 90 -6.29 3.46 4.39
N SER A 91 -5.00 3.37 4.70
CA SER A 91 -3.94 4.12 4.02
C SER A 91 -2.76 3.21 3.74
N VAL A 92 -2.10 3.38 2.59
CA VAL A 92 -0.98 2.52 2.15
C VAL A 92 0.29 3.33 2.04
N LEU A 93 1.37 2.87 2.68
CA LEU A 93 2.73 3.33 2.45
C LEU A 93 3.38 2.41 1.41
N ASP A 94 3.73 2.99 0.25
CA ASP A 94 4.37 2.25 -0.83
C ASP A 94 5.89 2.12 -0.65
N SER A 95 6.53 1.38 -1.56
CA SER A 95 7.98 1.17 -1.55
C SER A 95 8.80 2.43 -1.85
N ASN A 96 8.17 3.47 -2.41
CA ASN A 96 8.79 4.78 -2.63
C ASN A 96 8.68 5.68 -1.39
N GLY A 97 8.03 5.21 -0.33
CA GLY A 97 7.79 5.98 0.89
C GLY A 97 6.62 6.97 0.75
N GLN A 98 5.81 6.85 -0.30
CA GLN A 98 4.63 7.69 -0.49
C GLN A 98 3.43 7.07 0.23
N LEU A 99 2.71 7.91 0.99
CA LEU A 99 1.47 7.53 1.66
C LEU A 99 0.27 7.82 0.75
N TRP A 100 -0.60 6.84 0.61
CA TRP A 100 -1.79 6.86 -0.22
C TRP A 100 -3.04 6.71 0.64
N ASP A 101 -4.05 7.52 0.37
CA ASP A 101 -5.39 7.42 0.97
C ASP A 101 -6.21 6.47 0.11
N LEU A 102 -6.73 5.37 0.68
CA LEU A 102 -7.59 4.46 -0.08
C LEU A 102 -9.05 4.88 0.00
N ASP A 103 -9.73 4.81 -1.14
CA ASP A 103 -11.17 5.03 -1.24
C ASP A 103 -11.88 3.81 -1.86
N GLU A 104 -13.20 3.91 -2.04
CA GLU A 104 -14.05 2.79 -2.45
C GLU A 104 -13.65 2.19 -3.82
N THR A 105 -12.99 2.94 -4.71
CA THR A 105 -12.60 2.44 -6.04
C THR A 105 -11.41 1.48 -5.98
N ASP A 106 -10.56 1.59 -4.95
CA ASP A 106 -9.33 0.79 -4.80
C ASP A 106 -9.61 -0.68 -4.44
N TYR A 107 -10.82 -1.02 -3.99
CA TYR A 107 -11.19 -2.39 -3.55
C TYR A 107 -11.81 -3.25 -4.66
N THR A 108 -11.77 -2.75 -5.90
CA THR A 108 -12.22 -3.45 -7.11
C THR A 108 -11.17 -4.47 -7.58
N ASP A 109 -11.50 -5.26 -8.59
CA ASP A 109 -10.56 -6.25 -9.17
C ASP A 109 -9.34 -5.59 -9.83
N ASP A 110 -9.49 -4.34 -10.28
CA ASP A 110 -8.43 -3.54 -10.88
C ASP A 110 -7.45 -2.97 -9.84
N GLY A 111 -7.88 -2.89 -8.58
CA GLY A 111 -7.08 -2.43 -7.45
C GLY A 111 -6.70 -0.95 -7.49
N SER A 112 -5.66 -0.58 -6.75
CA SER A 112 -5.19 0.80 -6.68
C SER A 112 -4.18 1.08 -7.79
N CYS A 113 -4.32 2.21 -8.48
CA CYS A 113 -3.50 2.56 -9.64
C CYS A 113 -3.05 4.02 -9.59
N ASN A 114 -1.85 4.32 -10.08
CA ASN A 114 -1.49 5.68 -10.47
C ASN A 114 -2.30 6.14 -11.71
N VAL A 115 -2.79 7.38 -11.69
CA VAL A 115 -3.61 8.02 -12.77
C VAL A 115 -3.01 7.87 -14.18
N ASN A 116 -1.69 7.67 -14.28
CA ASN A 116 -0.99 7.59 -15.57
C ASN A 116 -0.83 6.17 -16.12
N THR A 117 -1.12 5.11 -15.35
CA THR A 117 -0.82 3.72 -15.75
C THR A 117 -2.03 2.86 -16.06
N CYS A 118 -3.24 3.27 -15.65
CA CYS A 118 -4.46 2.52 -15.94
C CYS A 118 -5.53 3.48 -16.51
N GLY A 119 -6.15 3.09 -17.62
CA GLY A 119 -7.13 3.92 -18.30
C GLY A 119 -8.34 4.25 -17.42
N ALA A 120 -8.48 5.54 -17.11
CA ALA A 120 -9.68 6.26 -16.65
C ALA A 120 -10.57 5.58 -15.60
N GLY A 121 -10.37 5.94 -14.34
CA GLY A 121 -11.34 5.85 -13.25
C GLY A 121 -10.67 6.29 -11.94
N ASP A 122 -11.26 7.26 -11.23
CA ASP A 122 -10.70 7.98 -10.07
C ASP A 122 -9.76 7.13 -9.19
N SER A 123 -8.49 7.49 -9.22
CA SER A 123 -7.39 6.82 -8.55
C SER A 123 -7.20 7.33 -7.11
N GLY A 124 -6.88 6.43 -6.18
CA GLY A 124 -6.43 6.78 -4.83
C GLY A 124 -5.40 7.91 -4.87
N LYS A 125 -5.54 8.90 -4.00
CA LYS A 125 -4.71 10.12 -4.07
C LYS A 125 -3.50 9.99 -3.16
N ALA A 126 -2.31 10.08 -3.73
CA ALA A 126 -1.07 10.28 -2.98
C ALA A 126 -1.21 11.51 -2.07
N ARG A 127 -1.00 11.33 -0.76
CA ARG A 127 -0.92 12.45 0.17
C ARG A 127 0.42 13.13 -0.02
N GLY A 128 0.43 14.23 -0.79
CA GLY A 128 1.61 15.05 -1.00
C GLY A 128 2.26 15.44 0.33
N GLY A 129 3.50 14.99 0.55
CA GLY A 129 4.31 15.41 1.68
C GLY A 129 4.48 16.93 1.61
N ARG A 130 3.91 17.66 2.57
CA ARG A 130 4.15 19.10 2.69
C ARG A 130 5.64 19.33 2.92
N GLY A 131 6.32 19.75 1.86
CA GLY A 131 7.65 20.34 1.95
C GLY A 131 7.64 21.41 3.03
N HIS A 132 8.46 21.20 4.05
CA HIS A 132 8.76 22.26 5.00
C HIS A 132 9.58 23.31 4.25
N GLY A 133 8.94 24.45 3.98
CA GLY A 133 9.60 25.67 3.56
C GLY A 133 10.63 26.09 4.60
N ARG A 134 11.75 26.60 4.09
CA ARG A 134 12.67 27.43 4.85
C ARG A 134 12.11 28.83 4.99
#